data_AF-A0A0B1SM54-F1
#
_entry.id   AF-A0A0B1SM54-F1
#
_cell.length_a   1.000
_cell.length_b   1.000
_cell.length_c   1.000
_cell.angle_alpha   90.00
_cell.angle_beta   90.00
_cell.angle_gamma   90.00
#
_symmetry.space_group_name_H-M   'P 1'
#
loop_
_entity.id
_entity.type
_entity.pdbx_description
1 polymer ?
#
loop_
_entity_poly.entity_id
_entity_poly.type
_entity_poly.pdbx_seq_one_letter_code
_entity_poly.pdbx_strand_id
1 'polypeptide(L)'
;MGRVSLQQIIDVDEKNQIVYVNAWLDYTWYDYKLSWDLSEYGNITDVRFPAGKIWKPDVLLYNSVDANFDSTYQTNMVVYNDGKVHWVPPGIFKISCKINIEWFPFDEQQCKFKVLPYLTLLLEQRFNLIMPCILTTLMTLLGFTLPPDAGEKITLQITVLLSICFFLGIVSDMSPPTSEAVPLLGVFFSCCMIVVTASTVFTVYVLNLHYRTPETHEMSAMTRSILLYWLPWILRMKRPGVKLTYASLPSLFSTKLKSHSESLIRNIKENEASISRSNSFEIERRLHFYMSASGIMNGVSPPLTEVQSSQVSNSSRNLVLM
;
A
#
# COMPACT_ATOMS: atom_id res chain seq x y z
N MET A 1 -43.16 -12.72 -11.29
CA MET A 1 -43.52 -11.90 -10.11
C MET A 1 -43.59 -12.85 -8.93
N GLY A 2 -42.80 -12.62 -7.87
CA GLY A 2 -42.71 -13.54 -6.73
C GLY A 2 -43.79 -13.26 -5.68
N ARG A 3 -44.36 -14.31 -5.07
CA ARG A 3 -45.26 -14.22 -3.91
C ARG A 3 -44.67 -15.01 -2.75
N VAL A 4 -45.00 -14.63 -1.52
CA VAL A 4 -44.57 -15.35 -0.31
C VAL A 4 -45.80 -15.84 0.42
N SER A 5 -45.85 -17.13 0.71
CA SER A 5 -46.92 -17.75 1.49
C SER A 5 -46.36 -18.18 2.84
N LEU A 6 -46.80 -17.49 3.90
CA LEU A 6 -46.44 -17.81 5.28
C LEU A 6 -47.21 -19.05 5.72
N GLN A 7 -46.49 -20.07 6.18
CA GLN A 7 -47.10 -21.29 6.69
C GLN A 7 -47.18 -21.31 8.21
N GLN A 8 -46.07 -20.96 8.86
CA GLN A 8 -46.01 -20.87 10.31
C GLN A 8 -44.85 -19.99 10.76
N ILE A 9 -45.04 -19.28 11.88
CA ILE A 9 -43.95 -18.72 12.68
C ILE A 9 -43.49 -19.84 13.63
N ILE A 10 -42.27 -20.33 13.43
CA ILE A 10 -41.73 -21.47 14.18
C ILE A 10 -41.36 -21.01 15.58
N ASP A 11 -40.59 -19.92 15.66
CA ASP A 11 -40.05 -19.40 16.91
C ASP A 11 -39.65 -17.92 16.77
N VAL A 12 -39.67 -17.20 17.88
CA VAL A 12 -39.25 -15.81 18.01
C VAL A 12 -38.24 -15.74 19.15
N ASP A 13 -36.99 -15.45 18.82
CA ASP A 13 -35.90 -15.31 19.77
C ASP A 13 -35.67 -13.82 20.05
N GLU A 14 -36.30 -13.32 21.12
CA GLU A 14 -36.23 -11.90 21.48
C GLU A 14 -34.83 -11.48 21.94
N LYS A 15 -34.06 -12.41 22.52
CA LYS A 15 -32.71 -12.16 23.02
C LYS A 15 -31.73 -11.95 21.87
N ASN A 16 -31.82 -12.78 20.83
CA ASN A 16 -30.93 -12.69 19.68
C ASN A 16 -31.50 -11.83 18.53
N GLN A 17 -32.73 -11.33 18.66
CA GLN A 17 -33.43 -10.54 17.63
C GLN A 17 -33.62 -11.29 16.30
N ILE A 18 -34.02 -12.56 16.43
CA ILE A 18 -34.17 -13.50 15.30
C ILE A 18 -35.59 -14.08 15.29
N VAL A 19 -36.17 -14.19 14.11
CA VAL A 19 -37.45 -14.88 13.91
C VAL A 19 -37.27 -16.04 12.93
N TYR A 20 -37.80 -17.20 13.29
CA TYR A 20 -37.79 -18.41 12.49
C TYR A 20 -39.15 -18.59 11.84
N VAL A 21 -39.17 -18.70 10.51
CA VAL A 21 -40.41 -18.73 9.73
C VAL A 21 -40.39 -19.87 8.73
N ASN A 22 -41.44 -20.67 8.69
CA ASN A 22 -41.69 -21.61 7.61
C ASN A 22 -42.56 -20.93 6.55
N ALA A 23 -42.02 -20.74 5.35
CA ALA A 23 -42.75 -20.13 4.24
C ALA A 23 -42.43 -20.77 2.90
N TRP A 24 -43.33 -20.59 1.94
CA TRP A 24 -43.14 -20.99 0.55
C TRP A 24 -42.90 -19.74 -0.30
N LEU A 25 -41.89 -19.81 -1.17
CA LEU A 25 -41.59 -18.75 -2.11
C LEU A 25 -42.15 -19.16 -3.46
N ASP A 26 -43.18 -18.50 -3.94
CA ASP A 26 -43.78 -18.75 -5.25
C ASP A 26 -43.09 -17.87 -6.29
N TYR A 27 -42.33 -18.51 -7.18
CA TYR A 27 -41.67 -17.87 -8.29
C TYR A 27 -42.33 -18.27 -9.61
N THR A 28 -42.70 -17.24 -10.37
CA THR A 28 -43.14 -17.40 -11.75
C THR A 28 -42.33 -16.47 -12.66
N TRP A 29 -41.72 -17.04 -13.69
CA TRP A 29 -41.02 -16.32 -14.77
C TRP A 29 -41.30 -16.96 -16.13
N TYR A 30 -40.86 -16.30 -17.19
CA TYR A 30 -40.96 -16.81 -18.56
C TYR A 30 -39.56 -17.06 -19.12
N ASP A 31 -39.35 -18.20 -19.75
CA ASP A 31 -38.13 -18.56 -20.48
C ASP A 31 -38.50 -18.98 -21.91
N TYR A 32 -38.07 -18.17 -22.87
CA TYR A 32 -38.35 -18.40 -24.29
C TYR A 32 -37.72 -19.69 -24.82
N LYS A 33 -36.60 -20.15 -24.23
CA LYS A 33 -35.92 -21.38 -24.66
C LYS A 33 -36.67 -22.65 -24.28
N LEU A 34 -37.57 -22.53 -23.32
CA LEU A 34 -38.36 -23.63 -22.78
C LEU A 34 -39.79 -23.64 -23.35
N SER A 35 -40.01 -23.03 -24.51
CA SER A 35 -41.29 -23.08 -25.22
C SER A 35 -41.30 -24.16 -26.30
N TRP A 36 -42.43 -24.85 -26.49
CA TRP A 36 -42.61 -25.87 -27.52
C TRP A 36 -44.06 -25.90 -28.04
N ASP A 37 -44.26 -26.43 -29.25
CA ASP A 37 -45.59 -26.60 -29.82
C ASP A 37 -46.27 -27.89 -29.34
N LEU A 38 -47.55 -27.81 -29.00
CA LEU A 38 -48.35 -28.93 -28.52
C LEU A 38 -48.51 -30.01 -29.59
N SER A 39 -48.61 -29.60 -30.86
CA SER A 39 -48.89 -30.48 -31.98
C SER A 39 -47.75 -31.48 -32.26
N GLU A 40 -46.50 -31.07 -32.02
CA GLU A 40 -45.30 -31.86 -32.28
C GLU A 40 -45.01 -32.89 -31.16
N TYR A 41 -45.42 -32.59 -29.93
CA TYR A 41 -45.06 -33.36 -28.73
C TYR A 41 -46.25 -34.05 -28.08
N GLY A 42 -47.30 -34.38 -28.84
CA GLY A 42 -48.42 -35.18 -28.34
C GLY A 42 -49.29 -34.46 -27.31
N ASN A 43 -49.50 -33.14 -27.48
CA ASN A 43 -50.29 -32.27 -26.59
C ASN A 43 -49.80 -32.20 -25.14
N ILE A 44 -48.49 -32.34 -24.89
CA ILE A 44 -47.90 -32.15 -23.56
C ILE A 44 -47.92 -30.67 -23.18
N THR A 45 -48.70 -30.34 -22.15
CA THR A 45 -48.87 -28.96 -21.65
C THR A 45 -47.79 -28.54 -20.67
N ASP A 46 -47.26 -29.47 -19.88
CA ASP A 46 -46.30 -29.17 -18.82
C ASP A 46 -45.30 -30.31 -18.61
N VAL A 47 -44.09 -29.93 -18.21
CA VAL A 47 -42.98 -30.84 -17.92
C VAL A 47 -42.31 -30.42 -16.61
N ARG A 48 -41.88 -31.40 -15.82
CA ARG A 48 -41.21 -31.16 -14.53
C ARG A 48 -39.71 -31.37 -14.65
N PHE A 49 -38.93 -30.37 -14.28
CA PHE A 49 -37.47 -30.43 -14.25
C PHE A 49 -36.96 -30.41 -12.81
N PRO A 50 -35.97 -31.25 -12.45
CA PRO A 50 -35.32 -31.15 -11.15
C PRO A 50 -34.50 -29.85 -11.03
N ALA A 51 -34.30 -29.40 -9.78
CA ALA A 51 -33.50 -28.22 -9.48
C ALA A 51 -32.08 -28.33 -10.08
N GLY A 52 -31.59 -27.24 -10.67
CA GLY A 52 -30.22 -27.15 -11.22
C GLY A 52 -30.04 -27.62 -12.67
N LYS A 53 -31.09 -28.11 -13.35
CA LYS A 53 -31.02 -28.41 -14.80
C LYS A 53 -31.38 -27.23 -15.69
N ILE A 54 -32.22 -26.34 -15.19
CA ILE A 54 -32.63 -25.11 -15.86
C ILE A 54 -32.23 -23.90 -15.03
N TRP A 55 -32.12 -22.75 -15.67
CA TRP A 55 -31.81 -21.50 -15.00
C TRP A 55 -32.91 -21.15 -13.98
N LYS A 56 -32.50 -20.68 -12.81
CA LYS A 56 -33.38 -20.18 -11.74
C LYS A 56 -32.92 -18.78 -11.32
N PRO A 57 -33.83 -17.90 -10.87
CA PRO A 57 -33.44 -16.58 -10.40
C PRO A 57 -32.70 -16.67 -9.04
N ASP A 58 -31.57 -15.98 -8.94
CA ASP A 58 -30.82 -15.84 -7.68
C ASP A 58 -31.49 -14.76 -6.82
N VAL A 59 -32.34 -15.21 -5.90
CA VAL A 59 -33.04 -14.34 -4.96
C VAL A 59 -32.43 -14.53 -3.58
N LEU A 60 -31.89 -13.44 -3.03
CA LEU A 60 -31.27 -13.45 -1.70
C LEU A 60 -32.16 -12.68 -0.71
N LEU A 61 -32.33 -13.26 0.46
CA LEU A 61 -33.00 -12.61 1.57
C LEU A 61 -31.98 -11.75 2.32
N TYR A 62 -32.07 -10.42 2.20
CA TYR A 62 -31.09 -9.47 2.73
C TYR A 62 -30.93 -9.57 4.25
N ASN A 63 -32.05 -9.76 4.96
CA ASN A 63 -32.07 -9.91 6.41
C ASN A 63 -31.98 -11.36 6.87
N SER A 64 -31.50 -12.28 6.03
CA SER A 64 -31.26 -13.66 6.46
C SER A 64 -30.02 -13.76 7.35
N VAL A 65 -30.12 -14.56 8.41
CA VAL A 65 -29.00 -14.85 9.31
C VAL A 65 -28.19 -16.06 8.83
N ASP A 66 -28.75 -16.90 7.96
CA ASP A 66 -28.08 -18.12 7.49
C ASP A 66 -27.29 -17.89 6.18
N ALA A 67 -26.07 -18.43 6.15
CA ALA A 67 -25.14 -18.30 5.02
C ALA A 67 -25.51 -19.17 3.82
N ASN A 68 -26.12 -20.34 4.08
CA ASN A 68 -26.52 -21.29 3.05
C ASN A 68 -28.02 -21.19 2.82
N PHE A 69 -28.39 -20.27 1.93
CA PHE A 69 -29.75 -20.15 1.39
C PHE A 69 -30.04 -21.24 0.35
N ASP A 70 -29.45 -22.44 0.47
CA ASP A 70 -29.98 -23.56 -0.31
C ASP A 70 -31.22 -24.04 0.44
N SER A 71 -32.37 -23.55 -0.03
CA SER A 71 -33.70 -23.97 0.41
C SER A 71 -33.65 -25.47 0.66
N THR A 72 -33.89 -25.88 1.90
CA THR A 72 -33.56 -27.21 2.44
C THR A 72 -34.26 -28.38 1.71
N TYR A 73 -35.01 -28.08 0.64
CA TYR A 73 -35.59 -29.05 -0.28
C TYR A 73 -35.51 -28.54 -1.73
N GLN A 74 -34.75 -29.24 -2.56
CA GLN A 74 -34.75 -29.05 -4.00
C GLN A 74 -36.08 -29.55 -4.57
N THR A 75 -37.00 -28.63 -4.88
CA THR A 75 -38.26 -28.96 -5.53
C THR A 75 -38.13 -28.91 -7.06
N ASN A 76 -38.92 -29.74 -7.72
CA ASN A 76 -39.01 -29.72 -9.18
C ASN A 76 -39.73 -28.44 -9.64
N MET A 77 -39.25 -27.87 -10.74
CA MET A 77 -39.86 -26.75 -11.44
C MET A 77 -40.84 -27.27 -12.46
N VAL A 78 -42.01 -26.64 -12.57
CA VAL A 78 -43.01 -26.96 -13.60
C VAL A 78 -42.85 -25.95 -14.71
N VAL A 79 -42.58 -26.43 -15.92
CA VAL A 79 -42.45 -25.62 -17.13
C VAL A 79 -43.66 -25.91 -18.00
N TYR A 80 -44.35 -24.87 -18.44
CA TYR A 80 -45.48 -24.94 -19.37
C TYR A 80 -44.99 -24.72 -20.81
N ASN A 81 -45.78 -25.20 -21.77
CA ASN A 81 -45.47 -25.12 -23.21
C ASN A 81 -45.30 -23.69 -23.73
N ASP A 82 -45.95 -22.70 -23.10
CA ASP A 82 -45.82 -21.27 -23.42
C ASP A 82 -44.49 -20.65 -22.93
N GLY A 83 -43.60 -21.46 -22.34
CA GLY A 83 -42.35 -21.03 -21.74
C GLY A 83 -42.49 -20.48 -20.33
N LYS A 84 -43.69 -20.54 -19.72
CA LYS A 84 -43.88 -20.14 -18.32
C LYS A 84 -43.26 -21.18 -17.38
N VAL A 85 -42.41 -20.74 -16.47
CA VAL A 85 -41.82 -21.58 -15.44
C VAL A 85 -42.39 -21.18 -14.08
N HIS A 86 -42.83 -22.19 -13.33
CA HIS A 86 -43.40 -22.07 -12.01
C HIS A 86 -42.60 -22.92 -11.02
N TRP A 87 -42.12 -22.29 -9.94
CA TRP A 87 -41.26 -22.92 -8.95
C TRP A 87 -41.65 -22.48 -7.54
N VAL A 88 -41.88 -23.45 -6.66
CA VAL A 88 -42.29 -23.19 -5.27
C VAL A 88 -41.39 -23.99 -4.32
N PRO A 89 -40.20 -23.48 -3.95
CA PRO A 89 -39.39 -24.06 -2.89
C PRO A 89 -39.99 -23.77 -1.50
N PRO A 90 -40.16 -24.79 -0.64
CA PRO A 90 -40.39 -24.58 0.77
C PRO A 90 -39.07 -24.28 1.47
N GLY A 91 -39.10 -23.37 2.44
CA GLY A 91 -37.90 -22.99 3.19
C GLY A 91 -38.23 -22.59 4.62
N ILE A 92 -37.31 -22.93 5.52
CA ILE A 92 -37.25 -22.34 6.85
C ILE A 92 -36.34 -21.12 6.72
N PHE A 93 -36.90 -19.93 6.91
CA PHE A 93 -36.20 -18.68 6.83
C PHE A 93 -35.90 -18.17 8.23
N LYS A 94 -34.61 -17.99 8.51
CA LYS A 94 -34.11 -17.33 9.70
C LYS A 94 -33.84 -15.87 9.36
N ILE A 95 -34.66 -14.97 9.90
CA ILE A 95 -34.58 -13.53 9.61
C ILE A 95 -34.19 -12.72 10.85
N SER A 96 -33.36 -11.71 10.65
CA SER A 96 -33.07 -10.70 11.66
C SER A 96 -34.21 -9.67 11.68
N CYS A 97 -34.74 -9.41 12.88
CA CYS A 97 -35.81 -8.45 13.14
C CYS A 97 -35.59 -7.75 14.48
N LYS A 98 -35.59 -6.41 14.50
CA LYS A 98 -35.47 -5.63 15.73
C LYS A 98 -36.76 -5.71 16.53
N ILE A 99 -36.67 -6.24 17.75
CA ILE A 99 -37.78 -6.43 18.67
C ILE A 99 -37.77 -5.30 19.71
N ASN A 100 -38.92 -4.65 19.92
CA ASN A 100 -39.07 -3.58 20.91
C ASN A 100 -39.79 -4.10 22.17
N ILE A 101 -39.11 -4.11 23.32
CA ILE A 101 -39.62 -4.68 24.58
C ILE A 101 -40.29 -3.65 25.51
N GLU A 102 -40.57 -2.45 25.03
CA GLU A 102 -41.08 -1.34 25.85
C GLU A 102 -42.41 -1.66 26.58
N TRP A 103 -43.27 -2.48 25.98
CA TRP A 103 -44.61 -2.81 26.48
C TRP A 103 -44.83 -4.30 26.76
N PHE A 104 -43.76 -5.03 27.04
CA PHE A 104 -43.83 -6.47 27.30
C PHE A 104 -44.79 -6.80 28.45
N PRO A 105 -45.69 -7.81 28.34
CA PRO A 105 -45.86 -8.78 27.23
C PRO A 105 -46.97 -8.42 26.22
N PHE A 106 -47.46 -7.18 26.22
CA PHE A 106 -48.57 -6.72 25.37
C PHE A 106 -48.09 -5.91 24.16
N ASP A 107 -46.85 -6.14 23.75
CA ASP A 107 -46.17 -5.49 22.65
C ASP A 107 -46.60 -6.03 21.28
N GLU A 108 -46.56 -5.16 20.26
CA GLU A 108 -46.77 -5.52 18.86
C GLU A 108 -45.44 -5.46 18.11
N GLN A 109 -45.06 -6.56 17.45
CA GLN A 109 -43.81 -6.65 16.69
C GLN A 109 -44.06 -6.65 15.19
N GLN A 110 -43.38 -5.76 14.46
CA GLN A 110 -43.50 -5.64 13.00
C GLN A 110 -42.21 -6.06 12.30
N CYS A 111 -42.12 -7.34 11.93
CA CYS A 111 -41.00 -7.89 11.19
C CYS A 111 -41.25 -7.90 9.68
N LYS A 112 -40.31 -7.35 8.90
CA LYS A 112 -40.41 -7.25 7.43
C LYS A 112 -39.44 -8.22 6.76
N PHE A 113 -39.94 -9.02 5.81
CA PHE A 113 -39.11 -9.79 4.89
C PHE A 113 -38.51 -8.86 3.81
N LYS A 114 -37.18 -8.71 3.77
CA LYS A 114 -36.49 -7.89 2.75
C LYS A 114 -35.85 -8.78 1.71
N VAL A 115 -36.54 -8.96 0.59
CA VAL A 115 -36.04 -9.70 -0.57
C VAL A 115 -35.38 -8.73 -1.55
N LEU A 116 -34.10 -8.94 -1.86
CA LEU A 116 -33.37 -8.12 -2.82
C LEU A 116 -32.73 -9.01 -3.90
N PRO A 117 -32.60 -8.53 -5.14
CA PRO A 117 -31.76 -9.20 -6.13
C PRO A 117 -30.31 -9.29 -5.64
N TYR A 118 -29.66 -10.43 -5.86
CA TYR A 118 -28.27 -10.63 -5.46
C TYR A 118 -27.32 -9.55 -6.01
N LEU A 119 -27.56 -9.12 -7.27
CA LEU A 119 -26.78 -8.07 -7.93
C LEU A 119 -26.83 -6.71 -7.19
N THR A 120 -27.97 -6.35 -6.61
CA THR A 120 -28.12 -5.07 -5.89
C THR A 120 -27.28 -5.08 -4.61
N LEU A 121 -27.29 -6.20 -3.90
CA LEU A 121 -26.51 -6.40 -2.68
C LEU A 121 -25.00 -6.37 -2.98
N LEU A 122 -24.57 -6.98 -4.08
CA LEU A 122 -23.19 -6.91 -4.54
C LEU A 122 -22.74 -5.49 -4.89
N LEU A 123 -23.62 -4.68 -5.49
CA LEU A 123 -23.31 -3.28 -5.78
C LEU A 123 -23.11 -2.48 -4.49
N GLU A 124 -24.03 -2.57 -3.53
CA GLU A 124 -23.91 -1.87 -2.25
C GLU A 124 -22.62 -2.27 -1.50
N GLN A 125 -22.31 -3.56 -1.45
CA GLN A 125 -21.04 -4.05 -0.88
C GLN A 125 -19.84 -3.52 -1.65
N ARG A 126 -19.86 -3.58 -2.99
CA ARG A 126 -18.76 -3.10 -3.85
C ARG A 126 -18.51 -1.61 -3.68
N PHE A 127 -19.55 -0.78 -3.55
CA PHE A 127 -19.39 0.65 -3.28
C PHE A 127 -18.78 0.92 -1.90
N ASN A 128 -19.20 0.17 -0.88
CA ASN A 128 -18.68 0.31 0.48
C ASN A 128 -17.19 -0.09 0.61
N LEU A 129 -16.69 -0.98 -0.26
CA LEU A 129 -15.27 -1.33 -0.35
C LEU A 129 -14.45 -0.37 -1.24
N ILE A 130 -15.06 0.17 -2.31
CA ILE A 130 -14.36 1.07 -3.25
C ILE A 130 -14.08 2.44 -2.62
N MET A 131 -15.00 2.98 -1.80
CA MET A 131 -14.84 4.28 -1.17
C MET A 131 -13.57 4.38 -0.29
N PRO A 132 -13.29 3.42 0.61
CA PRO A 132 -12.03 3.37 1.37
C PRO A 132 -10.78 3.24 0.50
N CYS A 133 -10.82 2.46 -0.59
CA CYS A 133 -9.68 2.33 -1.52
C CYS A 133 -9.31 3.68 -2.13
N ILE A 134 -10.30 4.37 -2.68
CA ILE A 134 -10.09 5.67 -3.33
C ILE A 134 -9.57 6.68 -2.30
N LEU A 135 -10.17 6.72 -1.10
CA LEU A 135 -9.74 7.62 -0.04
C LEU A 135 -8.30 7.31 0.43
N THR A 136 -7.94 6.04 0.59
CA THR A 136 -6.59 5.62 0.97
C THR A 136 -5.55 5.99 -0.09
N THR A 137 -5.84 5.74 -1.37
CA THR A 137 -4.93 6.11 -2.47
C THR A 137 -4.76 7.62 -2.58
N LEU A 138 -5.84 8.40 -2.45
CA LEU A 138 -5.77 9.86 -2.45
C LEU A 138 -4.91 10.38 -1.30
N MET A 139 -5.05 9.80 -0.11
CA MET A 139 -4.35 10.25 1.08
C MET A 139 -2.86 9.91 1.07
N THR A 140 -2.48 8.74 0.54
CA THR A 140 -1.06 8.43 0.32
C THR A 140 -0.43 9.40 -0.70
N LEU A 141 -1.13 9.75 -1.77
CA LEU A 141 -0.66 10.74 -2.75
C LEU A 141 -0.49 12.13 -2.13
N LEU A 142 -1.49 12.62 -1.38
CA LEU A 142 -1.41 13.91 -0.69
C LEU A 142 -0.27 13.96 0.34
N GLY A 143 -0.02 12.86 1.06
CA GLY A 143 1.10 12.73 1.98
C GLY A 143 2.47 12.85 1.29
N PHE A 144 2.59 12.45 0.02
CA PHE A 144 3.82 12.58 -0.75
C PHE A 144 3.99 13.92 -1.46
N THR A 145 2.90 14.53 -1.92
CA THR A 145 2.94 15.79 -2.66
C THR A 145 3.12 17.01 -1.77
N LEU A 146 2.71 16.95 -0.50
CA LEU A 146 2.84 18.09 0.41
C LEU A 146 4.30 18.28 0.86
N PRO A 147 4.90 19.48 0.68
CA PRO A 147 6.25 19.74 1.17
C PRO A 147 6.30 19.72 2.71
N PRO A 148 7.39 19.20 3.30
CA PRO A 148 7.55 19.08 4.75
C PRO A 148 7.75 20.43 5.47
N ASP A 149 7.91 21.53 4.74
CA ASP A 149 8.09 22.87 5.30
C ASP A 149 6.83 23.39 6.01
N ALA A 150 5.66 22.89 5.62
CA ALA A 150 4.41 23.08 6.34
C ALA A 150 4.32 22.04 7.46
N GLY A 151 4.61 22.45 8.71
CA GLY A 151 4.57 21.57 9.89
C GLY A 151 3.23 20.86 10.14
N GLU A 152 2.17 21.22 9.42
CA GLU A 152 0.85 20.57 9.47
C GLU A 152 0.78 19.22 8.73
N LYS A 153 1.79 18.88 7.91
CA LYS A 153 1.81 17.66 7.08
C LYS A 153 1.59 16.37 7.88
N ILE A 154 2.27 16.24 9.02
CA ILE A 154 2.20 15.03 9.87
C ILE A 154 0.83 14.92 10.51
N THR A 155 0.34 16.03 11.06
CA THR A 155 -0.95 16.11 11.74
C THR A 155 -2.08 15.76 10.79
N LEU A 156 -2.04 16.27 9.55
CA LEU A 156 -2.99 15.92 8.49
C LEU A 156 -2.94 14.42 8.16
N GLN A 157 -1.75 13.83 8.11
CA GLN A 157 -1.63 12.41 7.79
C GLN A 157 -2.13 11.50 8.92
N ILE A 158 -1.93 11.88 10.19
CA ILE A 158 -2.41 11.13 11.36
C ILE A 158 -3.93 11.22 11.49
N THR A 159 -4.53 12.40 11.34
CA THR A 159 -5.99 12.58 11.46
C THR A 159 -6.74 11.83 10.37
N VAL A 160 -6.20 11.85 9.15
CA VAL A 160 -6.72 11.07 8.02
C VAL A 160 -6.61 9.57 8.28
N LEU A 161 -5.48 9.09 8.80
CA LEU A 161 -5.30 7.68 9.15
C LEU A 161 -6.36 7.24 10.17
N LEU A 162 -6.53 8.01 11.25
CA LEU A 162 -7.52 7.72 12.29
C LEU A 162 -8.95 7.70 11.73
N SER A 163 -9.29 8.64 10.85
CA SER A 163 -10.61 8.71 10.18
C SER A 163 -10.87 7.48 9.30
N ILE A 164 -9.88 7.06 8.51
CA ILE A 164 -9.98 5.85 7.67
C ILE A 164 -10.11 4.60 8.55
N CYS A 165 -9.34 4.48 9.64
CA CYS A 165 -9.44 3.36 10.58
C CYS A 165 -10.83 3.28 11.23
N PHE A 166 -11.41 4.41 11.63
CA PHE A 166 -12.74 4.48 12.22
C PHE A 166 -13.83 4.09 11.23
N PHE A 167 -13.78 4.61 10.00
CA PHE A 167 -14.73 4.24 8.94
C PHE A 167 -14.66 2.74 8.63
N LEU A 168 -13.45 2.18 8.53
CA LEU A 168 -13.25 0.74 8.33
C LEU A 168 -13.78 -0.12 9.49
N GLY A 169 -13.66 0.35 10.73
CA GLY A 169 -14.25 -0.31 11.90
C GLY A 169 -15.78 -0.32 11.88
N ILE A 170 -16.41 0.80 11.52
CA ILE A 170 -17.87 0.84 11.33
C ILE A 170 -18.29 -0.12 10.21
N VAL A 171 -17.55 -0.16 9.10
CA VAL A 171 -17.87 -1.05 7.98
C VAL A 171 -17.72 -2.52 8.38
N SER A 172 -16.73 -2.89 9.20
CA SER A 172 -16.61 -4.26 9.70
C SER A 172 -17.76 -4.64 10.63
N ASP A 173 -18.19 -3.72 11.49
CA ASP A 173 -19.27 -3.97 12.45
C ASP A 173 -20.65 -4.04 11.78
N MET A 174 -20.84 -3.31 10.68
CA MET A 174 -22.07 -3.32 9.89
C MET A 174 -22.13 -4.48 8.89
N SER A 175 -21.01 -5.16 8.63
CA SER A 175 -20.99 -6.33 7.76
C SER A 175 -21.50 -7.56 8.52
N PRO A 176 -22.48 -8.32 7.99
CA PRO A 176 -23.01 -9.48 8.70
C PRO A 176 -21.91 -10.54 8.90
N PRO A 177 -21.80 -11.15 10.10
CA PRO A 177 -20.74 -12.10 10.44
C PRO A 177 -20.87 -13.49 9.78
N THR A 178 -21.64 -13.63 8.69
CA THR A 178 -22.16 -14.93 8.24
C THR A 178 -21.87 -15.25 6.77
N SER A 179 -20.61 -15.19 6.32
CA SER A 179 -20.24 -15.74 5.00
C SER A 179 -18.78 -16.20 4.90
N GLU A 180 -18.50 -17.18 4.03
CA GLU A 180 -17.13 -17.57 3.61
C GLU A 180 -16.35 -16.39 2.98
N ALA A 181 -17.01 -15.27 2.67
CA ALA A 181 -16.42 -14.02 2.21
C ALA A 181 -15.88 -13.12 3.34
N VAL A 182 -16.25 -13.35 4.60
CA VAL A 182 -15.78 -12.62 5.80
C VAL A 182 -14.24 -12.66 5.96
N PRO A 183 -13.52 -13.79 5.77
CA PRO A 183 -12.07 -13.81 5.84
C PRO A 183 -11.40 -13.00 4.71
N LEU A 184 -11.98 -12.96 3.51
CA LEU A 184 -11.40 -12.22 2.37
C LEU A 184 -11.47 -10.70 2.61
N LEU A 185 -12.60 -10.22 3.16
CA LEU A 185 -12.76 -8.83 3.57
C LEU A 185 -11.79 -8.45 4.70
N GLY A 186 -11.62 -9.34 5.69
CA GLY A 186 -10.64 -9.18 6.76
C GLY A 186 -9.20 -9.11 6.25
N VAL A 187 -8.82 -9.95 5.28
CA VAL A 187 -7.51 -9.91 4.62
C VAL A 187 -7.32 -8.60 3.84
N PHE A 188 -8.35 -8.15 3.13
CA PHE A 188 -8.32 -6.88 2.40
C PHE A 188 -8.10 -5.68 3.34
N PHE A 189 -8.88 -5.57 4.42
CA PHE A 189 -8.72 -4.49 5.39
C PHE A 189 -7.39 -4.58 6.15
N SER A 190 -6.92 -5.78 6.47
CA SER A 190 -5.60 -5.97 7.07
C SER A 190 -4.48 -5.49 6.14
N CYS A 191 -4.58 -5.80 4.85
CA CYS A 191 -3.65 -5.30 3.83
C CYS A 191 -3.68 -3.77 3.74
N CYS A 192 -4.87 -3.15 3.73
CA CYS A 192 -5.01 -1.69 3.73
C CYS A 192 -4.34 -1.04 4.95
N MET A 193 -4.53 -1.61 6.15
CA MET A 193 -3.89 -1.12 7.37
C MET A 193 -2.37 -1.19 7.26
N ILE A 194 -1.81 -2.31 6.80
CA ILE A 194 -0.36 -2.48 6.62
C ILE A 194 0.20 -1.44 5.63
N VAL A 195 -0.46 -1.23 4.49
CA VAL A 195 -0.03 -0.25 3.48
C VAL A 195 -0.05 1.16 4.05
N VAL A 196 -1.10 1.51 4.80
CA VAL A 196 -1.24 2.81 5.45
C VAL A 196 -0.14 3.02 6.49
N THR A 197 0.12 2.03 7.36
CA THR A 197 1.20 2.09 8.36
C THR A 197 2.59 2.19 7.71
N ALA A 198 2.86 1.43 6.65
CA ALA A 198 4.14 1.51 5.94
C ALA A 198 4.34 2.90 5.31
N SER A 199 3.28 3.47 4.74
CA SER A 199 3.29 4.83 4.18
C SER A 199 3.54 5.89 5.24
N THR A 200 2.90 5.82 6.41
CA THR A 200 3.13 6.78 7.50
C THR A 200 4.52 6.68 8.13
N VAL A 201 5.06 5.47 8.30
CA VAL A 201 6.45 5.29 8.76
C VAL A 201 7.43 5.89 7.76
N PHE A 202 7.20 5.68 6.47
CA PHE A 202 8.04 6.25 5.42
C PHE A 202 7.96 7.78 5.37
N THR A 203 6.79 8.39 5.56
CA THR A 203 6.70 9.86 5.63
C THR A 203 7.36 10.45 6.87
N VAL A 204 7.25 9.80 8.04
CA VAL A 204 7.98 10.18 9.25
C VAL A 204 9.49 10.05 9.04
N TYR A 205 9.94 9.01 8.35
CA TYR A 205 11.35 8.84 8.00
C TYR A 205 11.85 9.95 7.05
N VAL A 206 11.11 10.26 5.99
CA VAL A 206 11.42 11.38 5.08
C VAL A 206 11.49 12.70 5.84
N LEU A 207 10.58 12.91 6.80
CA LEU A 207 10.60 14.10 7.63
C LEU A 207 11.81 14.14 8.58
N ASN A 208 12.17 13.00 9.19
CA ASN A 208 13.36 12.90 10.03
C ASN A 208 14.62 13.26 9.24
N LEU A 209 14.70 12.85 7.97
CA LEU A 209 15.80 13.24 7.08
C LEU A 209 15.77 14.73 6.73
N HIS A 210 14.58 15.32 6.56
CA HIS A 210 14.42 16.74 6.21
C HIS A 210 14.94 17.68 7.31
N TYR A 211 14.64 17.39 8.58
CA TYR A 211 15.07 18.23 9.72
C TYR A 211 16.51 17.97 10.19
N ARG A 212 17.29 17.12 9.52
CA ARG A 212 18.71 16.91 9.88
C ARG A 212 19.55 18.12 9.49
N THR A 213 20.19 18.72 10.49
CA THR A 213 21.15 19.81 10.31
C THR A 213 22.59 19.28 10.25
N PRO A 214 23.50 19.95 9.53
CA PRO A 214 24.90 19.52 9.38
C PRO A 214 25.71 19.56 10.69
N GLU A 215 25.24 20.30 11.70
CA GLU A 215 25.89 20.41 13.01
C GLU A 215 25.61 19.21 13.92
N THR A 216 24.52 18.49 13.68
CA THR A 216 24.06 17.42 14.56
C THR A 216 24.30 16.02 14.00
N HIS A 217 24.48 15.87 12.68
CA HIS A 217 24.63 14.58 12.01
C HIS A 217 25.55 14.65 10.78
N GLU A 218 26.53 13.75 10.70
CA GLU A 218 27.26 13.47 9.46
C GLU A 218 26.50 12.46 8.58
N MET A 219 26.41 12.73 7.27
CA MET A 219 25.74 11.83 6.33
C MET A 219 26.60 10.60 6.00
N SER A 220 26.10 9.40 6.28
CA SER A 220 26.74 8.15 5.86
C SER A 220 26.87 8.06 4.33
N ALA A 221 27.97 7.47 3.86
CA ALA A 221 28.28 7.29 2.44
C ALA A 221 27.20 6.50 1.67
N MET A 222 26.49 5.59 2.36
CA MET A 222 25.37 4.83 1.82
C MET A 222 24.14 5.72 1.62
N THR A 223 23.75 6.49 2.62
CA THR A 223 22.62 7.44 2.54
C THR A 223 22.84 8.47 1.43
N ARG A 224 24.07 8.96 1.29
CA ARG A 224 24.45 9.89 0.21
C ARG A 224 24.27 9.28 -1.18
N SER A 225 24.69 8.02 -1.35
CA SER A 225 24.58 7.32 -2.64
C SER A 225 23.12 7.04 -3.03
N ILE A 226 22.31 6.61 -2.06
CA ILE A 226 20.89 6.33 -2.29
C ILE A 226 20.12 7.61 -2.62
N LEU A 227 20.30 8.67 -1.82
CA LEU A 227 19.47 9.88 -1.89
C LEU A 227 19.88 10.83 -3.03
N LEU A 228 21.17 10.90 -3.39
CA LEU A 228 21.67 11.83 -4.41
C LEU A 228 21.87 11.22 -5.81
N TYR A 229 21.99 9.89 -5.92
CA TYR A 229 22.27 9.23 -7.20
C TYR A 229 21.16 8.27 -7.60
N TRP A 230 20.78 7.33 -6.74
CA TRP A 230 19.76 6.33 -7.06
C TRP A 230 18.35 6.90 -7.14
N LEU A 231 17.94 7.69 -6.13
CA LEU A 231 16.58 8.22 -6.03
C LEU A 231 16.24 9.23 -7.15
N PRO A 232 17.11 10.20 -7.51
CA PRO A 232 16.84 11.11 -8.63
C PRO A 232 16.91 10.42 -9.99
N TRP A 233 17.72 9.37 -10.15
CA TRP A 233 17.79 8.57 -11.37
C TRP A 233 16.51 7.77 -11.59
N ILE A 234 15.99 7.10 -10.56
CA ILE A 234 14.70 6.39 -10.60
C ILE A 234 13.54 7.37 -10.86
N LEU A 235 13.51 8.50 -10.15
CA LEU A 235 12.42 9.48 -10.24
C LEU A 235 12.57 10.46 -11.42
N ARG A 236 13.57 10.27 -12.29
CA ARG A 236 13.87 11.15 -13.44
C ARG A 236 13.94 12.65 -13.08
N MET A 237 14.34 12.98 -11.86
CA MET A 237 14.49 14.37 -11.44
C MET A 237 15.74 14.98 -12.05
N LYS A 238 15.59 16.11 -12.77
CA LYS A 238 16.70 16.82 -13.38
C LYS A 238 17.30 17.80 -12.37
N ARG A 239 18.47 17.46 -11.81
CA ARG A 239 19.19 18.33 -10.88
C ARG A 239 19.86 19.48 -11.63
N PRO A 240 19.67 20.76 -11.25
CA PRO A 240 20.43 21.86 -11.83
C PRO A 240 21.91 21.75 -11.42
N GLY A 241 22.82 21.73 -12.41
CA GLY A 241 24.27 21.73 -12.19
C GLY A 241 25.01 20.38 -12.30
N VAL A 242 24.34 19.24 -12.48
CA VAL A 242 25.01 17.91 -12.59
C VAL A 242 24.35 17.04 -13.67
N LYS A 243 25.12 16.58 -14.67
CA LYS A 243 24.66 15.59 -15.67
C LYS A 243 24.89 14.17 -15.15
N LEU A 244 23.85 13.54 -14.59
CA LEU A 244 23.88 12.14 -14.16
C LEU A 244 23.99 11.22 -15.40
N THR A 245 25.11 10.51 -15.53
CA THR A 245 25.38 9.53 -16.61
C THR A 245 25.59 8.16 -15.97
N TYR A 246 25.24 7.04 -16.65
CA TYR A 246 25.31 5.68 -16.09
C TYR A 246 26.69 5.29 -15.52
N ALA A 247 27.75 5.99 -15.95
CA ALA A 247 29.13 5.83 -15.46
C ALA A 247 29.41 6.44 -14.07
N SER A 248 28.47 7.17 -13.44
CA SER A 248 28.66 7.85 -12.15
C SER A 248 27.89 7.23 -10.97
N LEU A 249 27.28 6.05 -11.13
CA LEU A 249 26.58 5.35 -10.04
C LEU A 249 27.57 4.50 -9.23
N PRO A 250 27.77 4.72 -7.92
CA PRO A 250 28.57 3.81 -7.11
C PRO A 250 27.83 2.49 -6.88
N SER A 251 28.56 1.37 -6.88
CA SER A 251 28.03 0.03 -6.60
C SER A 251 27.44 -0.04 -5.19
N LEU A 252 26.21 -0.53 -5.08
CA LEU A 252 25.41 -0.62 -3.83
C LEU A 252 26.05 -1.50 -2.75
N PHE A 253 27.05 -2.31 -3.12
CA PHE A 253 27.82 -3.17 -2.23
C PHE A 253 29.32 -3.00 -2.51
N SER A 254 29.95 -2.01 -1.87
CA SER A 254 31.42 -1.95 -1.80
C SER A 254 31.83 -2.01 -0.33
N THR A 255 31.80 -3.22 0.22
CA THR A 255 32.43 -3.52 1.50
C THR A 255 33.93 -3.26 1.43
N LYS A 256 34.36 -2.16 2.06
CA LYS A 256 35.60 -2.02 2.83
C LYS A 256 36.87 -2.62 2.19
N LEU A 257 37.52 -1.90 1.27
CA LEU A 257 38.96 -2.06 1.01
C LEU A 257 39.61 -0.78 0.45
N LYS A 258 39.48 0.36 1.14
CA LYS A 258 40.13 1.62 0.71
C LYS A 258 40.73 2.38 1.90
N SER A 259 41.63 1.72 2.60
CA SER A 259 42.51 2.36 3.59
C SER A 259 43.97 1.92 3.41
N HIS A 260 44.21 0.68 2.95
CA HIS A 260 45.57 0.16 2.77
C HIS A 260 46.23 0.54 1.43
N SER A 261 45.45 0.89 0.40
CA SER A 261 46.00 1.25 -0.92
C SER A 261 46.55 2.68 -1.01
N GLU A 262 46.10 3.61 -0.15
CA GLU A 262 46.58 4.99 -0.20
C GLU A 262 47.98 5.17 0.41
N SER A 263 48.35 4.36 1.42
CA SER A 263 49.72 4.38 1.98
C SER A 263 50.75 3.80 1.00
N LEU A 264 50.41 2.73 0.29
CA LEU A 264 51.27 2.15 -0.75
C LEU A 264 51.49 3.11 -1.92
N ILE A 265 50.45 3.81 -2.37
CA ILE A 265 50.56 4.80 -3.44
C ILE A 265 51.37 6.03 -2.99
N ARG A 266 51.24 6.46 -1.73
CA ARG A 266 52.06 7.57 -1.20
C ARG A 266 53.54 7.20 -1.13
N ASN A 267 53.88 5.98 -0.70
CA ASN A 267 55.26 5.49 -0.66
C ASN A 267 55.87 5.34 -2.06
N ILE A 268 55.12 4.83 -3.04
CA ILE A 268 55.59 4.73 -4.42
C ILE A 268 55.83 6.13 -5.01
N LYS A 269 54.95 7.09 -4.72
CA LYS A 269 55.06 8.47 -5.23
C LYS A 269 56.20 9.25 -4.56
N GLU A 270 56.48 9.01 -3.27
CA GLU A 270 57.67 9.55 -2.60
C GLU A 270 58.97 8.93 -3.13
N ASN A 271 58.96 7.65 -3.49
CA ASN A 271 60.12 6.98 -4.08
C ASN A 271 60.38 7.45 -5.52
N GLU A 272 59.34 7.64 -6.35
CA GLU A 272 59.48 8.23 -7.69
C GLU A 272 59.92 9.70 -7.63
N ALA A 273 59.43 10.48 -6.65
CA ALA A 273 59.84 11.87 -6.48
C ALA A 273 61.29 12.01 -6.00
N SER A 274 61.76 11.10 -5.14
CA SER A 274 63.17 11.08 -4.69
C SER A 274 64.12 10.62 -5.79
N ILE A 275 63.74 9.60 -6.58
CA ILE A 275 64.51 9.16 -7.76
C ILE A 275 64.57 10.27 -8.82
N SER A 276 63.47 10.95 -9.09
CA SER A 276 63.43 12.06 -10.06
C SER A 276 64.28 13.27 -9.62
N ARG A 277 64.28 13.61 -8.32
CA ARG A 277 65.19 14.65 -7.78
C ARG A 277 66.67 14.25 -7.86
N SER A 278 67.00 12.98 -7.63
CA SER A 278 68.38 12.50 -7.75
C SER A 278 68.90 12.56 -9.19
N ASN A 279 68.04 12.23 -10.17
CA ASN A 279 68.38 12.35 -11.58
C ASN A 279 68.50 13.81 -12.02
N SER A 280 67.66 14.70 -11.50
CA SER A 280 67.75 16.15 -11.76
C SER A 280 69.07 16.74 -11.25
N PHE A 281 69.51 16.35 -10.05
CA PHE A 281 70.76 16.85 -9.45
C PHE A 281 72.00 16.33 -10.18
N GLU A 282 71.96 15.09 -10.68
CA GLU A 282 73.04 14.50 -11.48
C GLU A 282 73.14 15.15 -12.87
N ILE A 283 72.00 15.50 -13.48
CA ILE A 283 71.96 16.24 -14.76
C ILE A 283 72.51 17.66 -14.58
N GLU A 284 72.16 18.35 -13.49
CA GLU A 284 72.66 19.71 -13.20
C GLU A 284 74.17 19.72 -12.94
N ARG A 285 74.69 18.71 -12.23
CA ARG A 285 76.13 18.54 -11.98
C ARG A 285 76.91 18.26 -13.27
N ARG A 286 76.35 17.49 -14.20
CA ARG A 286 76.94 17.26 -15.53
C ARG A 286 76.90 18.51 -16.40
N LEU A 287 75.82 19.28 -16.35
CA LEU A 287 75.71 20.57 -17.04
C LEU A 287 76.75 21.58 -16.54
N HIS A 288 77.01 21.63 -15.22
CA HIS A 288 78.07 22.46 -14.65
C HIS A 288 79.48 22.02 -15.07
N PHE A 289 79.71 20.71 -15.27
CA PHE A 289 80.98 20.18 -15.78
C PHE A 289 81.18 20.50 -17.26
N TYR A 290 80.11 20.53 -18.06
CA TYR A 290 80.18 20.97 -19.47
C TYR A 290 80.41 22.48 -19.58
N MET A 291 79.75 23.29 -18.75
CA MET A 291 79.92 24.75 -18.75
C MET A 291 81.29 25.21 -18.23
N SER A 292 81.96 24.43 -17.36
CA SER A 292 83.34 24.74 -16.93
C SER A 292 84.41 24.29 -17.94
N ALA A 293 84.09 23.32 -18.82
CA ALA A 293 84.97 22.87 -19.90
C ALA A 293 84.90 23.75 -21.16
N SER A 294 83.79 24.44 -21.41
CA SER A 294 83.64 25.43 -22.48
C SER A 294 83.72 26.84 -21.91
N GLY A 295 84.93 27.39 -21.81
CA GLY A 295 85.22 28.67 -21.16
C GLY A 295 84.43 29.87 -21.73
N ILE A 296 83.28 30.17 -21.14
CA ILE A 296 82.52 31.40 -21.34
C ILE A 296 82.27 32.01 -19.96
N MET A 297 83.17 32.89 -19.53
CA MET A 297 82.84 33.89 -18.51
C MET A 297 82.12 35.05 -19.19
N ASN A 298 80.98 35.47 -18.63
CA ASN A 298 80.80 36.83 -18.13
C ASN A 298 79.54 36.90 -17.27
N GLY A 299 79.67 37.66 -16.17
CA GLY A 299 78.77 37.61 -15.04
C GLY A 299 77.39 38.20 -15.30
N VAL A 300 76.43 37.81 -14.45
CA VAL A 300 75.69 38.67 -13.52
C VAL A 300 74.90 37.76 -12.57
N SER A 301 74.86 38.17 -11.31
CA SER A 301 74.41 37.51 -10.07
C SER A 301 72.89 37.25 -9.95
N PRO A 302 72.45 36.31 -9.07
CA PRO A 302 71.07 35.83 -8.95
C PRO A 302 70.21 36.71 -8.00
N PRO A 303 68.85 36.64 -8.07
CA PRO A 303 67.99 37.27 -7.07
C PRO A 303 67.73 36.34 -5.86
N LEU A 304 67.54 37.01 -4.73
CA LEU A 304 67.46 36.51 -3.36
C LEU A 304 66.14 35.78 -3.04
N THR A 305 66.28 34.70 -2.26
CA THR A 305 65.26 34.07 -1.41
C THR A 305 64.99 34.90 -0.16
N GLU A 306 63.72 35.17 0.14
CA GLU A 306 63.27 35.50 1.50
C GLU A 306 62.40 34.35 2.04
N VAL A 307 62.91 33.73 3.11
CA VAL A 307 62.23 32.77 3.98
C VAL A 307 61.95 33.49 5.29
N GLN A 308 60.69 33.49 5.73
CA GLN A 308 60.28 34.10 6.99
C GLN A 308 60.06 33.00 8.03
N SER A 309 60.97 32.90 9.01
CA SER A 309 60.87 32.02 10.17
C SER A 309 60.37 32.80 11.38
N SER A 310 59.22 32.40 11.93
CA SER A 310 58.71 32.84 13.23
C SER A 310 59.34 32.00 14.35
N GLN A 311 60.06 32.66 15.26
CA GLN A 311 60.40 32.12 16.58
C GLN A 311 59.38 32.62 17.60
N VAL A 312 58.76 31.70 18.35
CA VAL A 312 58.02 32.00 19.59
C VAL A 312 58.75 31.34 20.74
N SER A 313 59.32 32.19 21.59
CA SER A 313 59.93 31.85 22.87
C SER A 313 58.86 31.61 23.93
N ASN A 314 59.07 30.55 24.72
CA ASN A 314 58.24 30.14 25.85
C ASN A 314 58.87 30.65 27.16
N SER A 315 58.14 31.39 28.02
CA SER A 315 58.39 31.43 29.48
C SER A 315 57.30 32.18 30.26
N SER A 316 56.52 31.39 31.02
CA SER A 316 56.21 31.52 32.46
C SER A 316 55.35 32.67 33.05
N ARG A 317 54.20 32.23 33.61
CA ARG A 317 53.59 32.58 34.93
C ARG A 317 53.05 34.01 35.18
N ASN A 318 51.73 34.15 35.39
CA ASN A 318 51.06 34.05 36.72
C ASN A 318 49.54 34.35 36.65
N LEU A 319 48.80 33.71 37.56
CA LEU A 319 47.39 33.94 37.95
C LEU A 319 47.12 35.40 38.38
N VAL A 320 45.88 35.89 38.21
CA VAL A 320 44.99 36.39 39.29
C VAL A 320 43.53 36.48 38.77
N LEU A 321 42.60 36.02 39.61
CA LEU A 321 41.14 36.10 39.53
C LEU A 321 40.60 37.54 39.57
N MET A 322 39.56 37.82 38.79
CA MET A 322 38.27 38.37 39.25
C MET A 322 37.19 38.01 38.23
#